data_AF-A0A3M6W1S3-F1
#
_entry.id   AF-A0A3M6W1S3-F1
#
_cell.length_a   1.000
_cell.length_b   1.000
_cell.length_c   1.000
_cell.angle_alpha   90.00
_cell.angle_beta   90.00
_cell.angle_gamma   90.00
#
_symmetry.space_group_name_H-M   'P 1'
#
loop_
_entity.id
_entity.type
_entity.pdbx_description
1 polymer ?
#
loop_
_entity_poly.entity_id
_entity_poly.type
_entity_poly.pdbx_seq_one_letter_code
_entity_poly.pdbx_strand_id
1 'polypeptide(L)'
;MAQDESMQDITESTAVTLPTTQASSPPDKKKRKRTGKNRVLSQFTMRSPPWSYIHLQHLTPPGSEAKLDAVTAHLHLTASLSQFLGVHGTAVSVDITKLEGKDVWIRVPNQDSRAVIAAAGGWTSSKGEGWRVKGSSSWDARAMARDSGQDLFQF
;
A
#
# COMPACT_ATOMS: atom_id res chain seq x y z
N MET A 1 18.06 -6.45 58.49
CA MET A 1 17.78 -5.20 57.76
C MET A 1 18.76 -5.12 56.61
N ALA A 2 18.33 -4.65 55.44
CA ALA A 2 19.17 -4.32 54.30
C ALA A 2 18.73 -2.92 53.82
N GLN A 3 19.65 -2.11 53.28
CA GLN A 3 19.39 -0.72 52.93
C GLN A 3 19.99 -0.36 51.57
N ASP A 4 19.07 -0.07 50.65
CA ASP A 4 19.05 0.87 49.51
C ASP A 4 20.34 1.45 48.91
N GLU A 5 20.31 1.59 47.58
CA GLU A 5 21.25 2.34 46.74
C GLU A 5 20.63 3.67 46.27
N SER A 6 21.46 4.66 45.94
CA SER A 6 21.20 5.57 44.79
C SER A 6 22.40 6.49 44.48
N MET A 7 22.37 7.12 43.30
CA MET A 7 23.54 7.67 42.61
C MET A 7 23.85 9.14 42.95
N GLN A 8 25.05 9.58 42.54
CA GLN A 8 25.52 10.97 42.61
C GLN A 8 25.44 11.67 41.25
N ASP A 9 25.24 12.99 41.28
CA ASP A 9 25.25 13.88 40.12
C ASP A 9 26.65 14.07 39.52
N ILE A 10 26.75 14.44 38.24
CA ILE A 10 28.03 14.73 37.55
C ILE A 10 28.01 16.15 36.97
N THR A 11 29.01 16.96 37.34
CA THR A 11 29.11 18.39 37.02
C THR A 11 30.29 18.73 36.11
N GLU A 12 30.07 19.57 35.07
CA GLU A 12 31.10 20.35 34.33
C GLU A 12 30.35 21.37 33.43
N SER A 13 30.53 22.70 33.36
CA SER A 13 31.45 23.73 33.90
C SER A 13 32.48 24.32 32.89
N THR A 14 32.70 25.65 32.95
CA THR A 14 33.65 26.48 32.14
C THR A 14 33.17 26.78 30.69
N ALA A 15 33.33 27.95 30.04
CA ALA A 15 34.27 29.08 30.19
C ALA A 15 33.66 30.51 30.02
N VAL A 16 34.53 31.55 29.94
CA VAL A 16 34.35 32.99 30.26
C VAL A 16 35.38 33.80 29.40
N THR A 17 35.23 35.03 28.84
CA THR A 17 34.29 36.17 29.00
C THR A 17 34.16 37.09 27.72
N LEU A 18 33.61 38.30 27.92
CA LEU A 18 33.40 39.52 27.09
C LEU A 18 34.72 40.22 26.55
N PRO A 19 34.72 41.28 25.67
CA PRO A 19 33.69 42.34 25.51
C PRO A 19 33.41 43.01 24.12
N THR A 20 32.35 43.83 24.12
CA THR A 20 31.93 45.00 23.31
C THR A 20 32.68 45.46 22.04
N THR A 21 31.91 45.69 20.95
CA THR A 21 32.05 46.82 19.98
C THR A 21 30.70 47.07 19.25
N GLN A 22 30.52 48.24 18.61
CA GLN A 22 29.24 48.80 18.14
C GLN A 22 28.69 48.26 16.79
N ALA A 23 27.46 48.66 16.46
CA ALA A 23 26.61 48.11 15.40
C ALA A 23 26.83 48.67 13.98
N SER A 24 26.44 47.91 12.96
CA SER A 24 25.85 48.45 11.72
C SER A 24 25.05 47.39 10.93
N SER A 25 23.98 47.83 10.27
CA SER A 25 23.10 47.09 9.31
C SER A 25 22.33 45.83 9.82
N PRO A 26 21.00 45.77 9.63
CA PRO A 26 20.24 44.53 9.75
C PRO A 26 20.24 43.74 8.42
N PRO A 27 20.62 42.45 8.38
CA PRO A 27 20.44 41.63 7.20
C PRO A 27 18.94 41.33 6.97
N ASP A 28 18.52 41.41 5.72
CA ASP A 28 17.11 41.41 5.34
C ASP A 28 16.43 40.06 5.63
N LYS A 29 15.71 39.98 6.75
CA LYS A 29 15.01 38.76 7.20
C LYS A 29 13.77 38.51 6.35
N LYS A 30 13.98 37.99 5.13
CA LYS A 30 12.94 37.45 4.24
C LYS A 30 12.04 36.51 5.04
N LYS A 31 10.88 37.01 5.49
CA LYS A 31 9.92 36.26 6.30
C LYS A 31 9.47 35.04 5.48
N ARG A 32 9.94 33.84 5.85
CA ARG A 32 9.42 32.57 5.32
C ARG A 32 7.91 32.57 5.53
N LYS A 33 7.15 32.79 4.46
CA LYS A 33 5.68 32.75 4.45
C LYS A 33 5.28 31.34 4.85
N ARG A 34 4.95 31.14 6.13
CA ARG A 34 4.51 29.83 6.64
C ARG A 34 3.32 29.40 5.81
N THR A 35 3.50 28.33 5.04
CA THR A 35 2.39 27.62 4.43
C THR A 35 1.42 27.26 5.54
N GLY A 36 0.12 27.56 5.34
CA GLY A 36 -0.90 27.20 6.30
C GLY A 36 -0.85 25.69 6.50
N LYS A 37 -0.79 25.23 7.77
CA LYS A 37 -0.98 23.79 8.04
C LYS A 37 -2.41 23.47 7.60
N ASN A 38 -2.56 22.64 6.57
CA ASN A 38 -3.87 22.09 6.18
C ASN A 38 -4.46 21.40 7.42
N ARG A 39 -5.49 22.01 8.01
CA ARG A 39 -6.18 21.45 9.16
C ARG A 39 -7.12 20.37 8.64
N VAL A 40 -6.75 19.11 8.86
CA VAL A 40 -7.64 17.96 8.65
C VAL A 40 -8.90 18.20 9.49
N LEU A 41 -10.04 18.44 8.83
CA LEU A 41 -11.29 18.82 9.48
C LEU A 41 -11.97 17.61 10.14
N SER A 42 -11.84 16.44 9.52
CA SER A 42 -12.17 15.13 10.09
C SER A 42 -11.22 14.09 9.50
N GLN A 43 -10.92 13.05 10.28
CA GLN A 43 -10.23 11.84 9.82
C GLN A 43 -11.04 10.65 10.30
N PHE A 44 -11.53 9.84 9.37
CA PHE A 44 -12.29 8.63 9.66
C PHE A 44 -11.51 7.40 9.22
N THR A 45 -11.52 6.35 10.04
CA THR A 45 -10.86 5.08 9.74
C THR A 45 -11.87 3.93 9.85
N MET A 46 -12.19 3.32 8.71
CA MET A 46 -12.98 2.08 8.71
C MET A 46 -12.11 0.96 9.29
N ARG A 47 -12.47 0.48 10.49
CA ARG A 47 -11.73 -0.59 11.19
C ARG A 47 -11.86 -1.94 10.48
N SER A 48 -13.03 -2.20 9.90
CA SER A 48 -13.39 -3.45 9.22
C SER A 48 -14.07 -3.14 7.87
N PRO A 49 -13.30 -2.71 6.86
CA PRO A 49 -13.83 -2.55 5.50
C PRO A 49 -14.29 -3.91 4.95
N PRO A 50 -15.48 -4.01 4.33
CA PRO A 50 -16.03 -5.31 3.90
C PRO A 50 -15.32 -5.90 2.67
N TRP A 51 -14.72 -5.06 1.83
CA TRP A 51 -14.05 -5.44 0.59
C TRP A 51 -12.54 -5.19 0.65
N SER A 52 -11.82 -5.80 -0.29
CA SER A 52 -10.43 -5.49 -0.62
C SER A 52 -10.28 -5.46 -2.14
N TYR A 53 -9.52 -4.49 -2.63
CA TYR A 53 -9.15 -4.32 -4.03
C TYR A 53 -7.70 -4.78 -4.20
N ILE A 54 -7.47 -5.68 -5.16
CA ILE A 54 -6.14 -6.25 -5.44
C ILE A 54 -5.79 -5.91 -6.88
N HIS A 55 -4.60 -5.35 -7.08
CA HIS A 55 -4.02 -5.10 -8.39
C HIS A 55 -3.08 -6.27 -8.73
N LEU A 56 -3.42 -7.01 -9.79
CA LEU A 56 -2.66 -8.13 -10.33
C LEU A 56 -2.11 -7.78 -11.71
N GLN A 57 -1.00 -8.40 -12.08
CA GLN A 57 -0.43 -8.39 -13.42
C GLN A 57 -0.29 -9.82 -13.93
N HIS A 58 -0.82 -10.10 -15.12
CA HIS A 58 -0.66 -11.38 -15.80
C HIS A 58 0.76 -11.51 -16.36
N LEU A 59 1.45 -12.57 -15.95
CA LEU A 59 2.73 -12.97 -16.50
C LEU A 59 2.48 -14.01 -17.61
N THR A 60 2.99 -13.75 -18.81
CA THR A 60 3.01 -14.71 -19.91
C THR A 60 4.46 -15.06 -20.26
N PRO A 61 4.77 -16.28 -20.73
CA PRO A 61 6.11 -16.65 -21.14
C PRO A 61 6.59 -15.80 -22.34
N PRO A 62 7.92 -15.63 -22.52
CA PRO A 62 8.46 -14.88 -23.66
C PRO A 62 8.00 -15.51 -24.99
N GLY A 63 7.54 -14.66 -25.92
CA GLY A 63 6.91 -15.10 -27.18
C GLY A 63 5.39 -15.31 -27.10
N SER A 64 4.77 -15.27 -25.92
CA SER A 64 3.31 -15.30 -25.77
C SER A 64 2.73 -13.90 -25.56
N GLU A 65 2.13 -13.36 -26.63
CA GLU A 65 1.27 -12.16 -26.58
C GLU A 65 -0.21 -12.52 -26.41
N ALA A 66 -0.51 -13.45 -25.51
CA ALA A 66 -1.88 -13.76 -25.11
C ALA A 66 -2.57 -12.51 -24.53
N LYS A 67 -3.53 -11.94 -25.27
CA LYS A 67 -4.42 -10.89 -24.79
C LYS A 67 -5.34 -11.48 -23.71
N LEU A 68 -5.30 -10.91 -22.52
CA LEU A 68 -6.15 -11.34 -21.41
C LEU A 68 -7.58 -10.80 -21.57
N ASP A 69 -8.56 -11.67 -21.37
CA ASP A 69 -9.98 -11.34 -21.24
C ASP A 69 -10.50 -11.64 -19.82
N ALA A 70 -11.70 -11.15 -19.50
CA ALA A 70 -12.30 -11.29 -18.17
C ALA A 70 -12.67 -12.73 -17.79
N VAL A 71 -13.08 -13.56 -18.75
CA VAL A 71 -13.49 -14.95 -18.49
C VAL A 71 -12.27 -15.81 -18.21
N THR A 72 -11.20 -15.67 -19.00
CA THR A 72 -9.91 -16.33 -18.73
C THR A 72 -9.28 -15.84 -17.43
N ALA A 73 -9.32 -14.53 -17.15
CA ALA A 73 -8.82 -13.97 -15.88
C ALA A 73 -9.57 -14.57 -14.67
N HIS A 74 -10.91 -14.62 -14.73
CA HIS A 74 -11.71 -15.25 -13.68
C HIS A 74 -11.39 -16.74 -13.56
N LEU A 75 -11.33 -17.49 -14.67
CA LEU A 75 -11.02 -18.92 -14.67
C LEU A 75 -9.65 -19.22 -14.04
N HIS A 76 -8.62 -18.43 -14.37
CA HIS A 76 -7.29 -18.55 -13.78
C HIS A 76 -7.32 -18.28 -12.27
N LEU A 77 -8.10 -17.30 -11.80
CA LEU A 77 -8.23 -16.97 -10.38
C LEU A 77 -9.07 -18.00 -9.60
N THR A 78 -10.14 -18.55 -10.18
CA THR A 78 -10.90 -19.66 -9.59
C THR A 78 -10.05 -20.94 -9.53
N ALA A 79 -9.26 -21.24 -10.57
CA ALA A 79 -8.33 -22.37 -10.57
C ALA A 79 -7.24 -22.20 -9.50
N SER A 80 -6.67 -21.00 -9.38
CA SER A 80 -5.72 -20.61 -8.33
C SER A 80 -6.29 -20.81 -6.92
N LEU A 81 -7.49 -20.29 -6.65
CA LEU A 81 -8.16 -20.46 -5.36
C LEU A 81 -8.52 -21.92 -5.08
N SER A 82 -8.97 -22.68 -6.08
CA SER A 82 -9.28 -24.11 -5.95
C SER A 82 -8.03 -24.97 -5.69
N GLN A 83 -6.86 -24.58 -6.24
CA GLN A 83 -5.59 -25.24 -5.92
C GLN A 83 -5.08 -24.91 -4.50
N PHE A 84 -5.27 -23.67 -4.04
CA PHE A 84 -4.76 -23.22 -2.74
C PHE A 84 -5.69 -23.56 -1.55
N LEU A 85 -7.01 -23.58 -1.75
CA LEU A 85 -8.03 -23.75 -0.70
C LEU A 85 -8.99 -24.93 -0.94
N GLY A 86 -8.84 -25.67 -2.04
CA GLY A 86 -9.80 -26.70 -2.44
C GLY A 86 -11.20 -26.12 -2.68
N VAL A 87 -12.23 -26.87 -2.27
CA VAL A 87 -13.64 -26.50 -2.44
C VAL A 87 -13.97 -25.13 -1.83
N HIS A 88 -13.31 -24.72 -0.74
CA HIS A 88 -13.54 -23.40 -0.15
C HIS A 88 -13.14 -22.26 -1.10
N GLY A 89 -12.09 -22.45 -1.90
CA GLY A 89 -11.65 -21.48 -2.91
C GLY A 89 -12.67 -21.23 -4.02
N THR A 90 -13.53 -22.21 -4.33
CA THR A 90 -14.63 -22.02 -5.29
C THR A 90 -15.82 -21.24 -4.75
N ALA A 91 -15.87 -20.97 -3.43
CA ALA A 91 -16.91 -20.18 -2.79
C ALA A 91 -16.50 -18.71 -2.53
N VAL A 92 -15.22 -18.36 -2.73
CA VAL A 92 -14.72 -16.98 -2.62
C VAL A 92 -15.27 -16.15 -3.78
N SER A 93 -15.95 -15.04 -3.48
CA SER A 93 -16.44 -14.14 -4.53
C SER A 93 -15.32 -13.28 -5.09
N VAL A 94 -15.01 -13.47 -6.38
CA VAL A 94 -14.02 -12.69 -7.13
C VAL A 94 -14.71 -11.91 -8.23
N ASP A 95 -14.60 -10.60 -8.17
CA ASP A 95 -15.23 -9.67 -9.11
C ASP A 95 -14.15 -8.84 -9.83
N ILE A 96 -14.25 -8.68 -11.15
CA ILE A 96 -13.22 -8.05 -11.99
C ILE A 96 -13.68 -6.64 -12.34
N THR A 97 -13.03 -5.63 -11.74
CA THR A 97 -13.46 -4.22 -11.82
C THR A 97 -12.83 -3.47 -13.01
N LYS A 98 -11.56 -3.75 -13.37
CA LYS A 98 -10.91 -3.24 -14.59
C LYS A 98 -9.93 -4.27 -15.16
N LEU A 99 -9.79 -4.27 -16.48
CA LEU A 99 -8.75 -4.97 -17.24
C LEU A 99 -8.06 -3.99 -18.18
N GLU A 100 -6.73 -4.00 -18.19
CA GLU A 100 -5.92 -3.09 -18.99
C GLU A 100 -4.66 -3.80 -19.50
N GLY A 101 -4.76 -4.40 -20.70
CA GLY A 101 -3.67 -5.15 -21.34
C GLY A 101 -3.31 -6.44 -20.59
N LYS A 102 -2.38 -6.35 -19.63
CA LYS A 102 -2.00 -7.44 -18.72
C LYS A 102 -2.33 -7.14 -17.26
N ASP A 103 -2.79 -5.94 -16.92
CA ASP A 103 -3.13 -5.55 -15.55
C ASP A 103 -4.63 -5.78 -15.28
N VAL A 104 -4.92 -6.23 -14.06
CA VAL A 104 -6.26 -6.63 -13.59
C VAL A 104 -6.49 -6.03 -12.21
N TRP A 105 -7.65 -5.41 -12.02
CA TRP A 105 -8.11 -4.98 -10.71
C TRP A 105 -9.30 -5.83 -10.31
N ILE A 106 -9.15 -6.57 -9.22
CA ILE A 106 -10.21 -7.41 -8.66
C ILE A 106 -10.69 -6.89 -7.32
N ARG A 107 -11.97 -7.12 -7.03
CA ARG A 107 -12.63 -6.91 -5.74
C ARG A 107 -12.96 -8.27 -5.13
N VAL A 108 -12.61 -8.44 -3.85
CA VAL A 108 -12.85 -9.67 -3.08
C VAL A 108 -13.25 -9.32 -1.64
N PRO A 109 -13.95 -10.19 -0.89
CA PRO A 109 -14.21 -9.97 0.53
C PRO A 109 -12.91 -9.73 1.30
N ASN A 110 -12.93 -8.82 2.28
CA ASN A 110 -11.72 -8.43 2.99
C ASN A 110 -11.10 -9.60 3.77
N GLN A 111 -11.94 -10.50 4.28
CA GLN A 111 -11.56 -11.72 5.00
C GLN A 111 -10.72 -12.66 4.10
N ASP A 112 -11.17 -12.88 2.86
CA ASP A 112 -10.53 -13.80 1.91
C ASP A 112 -9.29 -13.18 1.24
N SER A 113 -9.15 -11.85 1.27
CA SER A 113 -8.14 -11.10 0.51
C SER A 113 -6.70 -11.62 0.66
N ARG A 114 -6.30 -12.06 1.86
CA ARG A 114 -4.97 -12.66 2.10
C ARG A 114 -4.81 -14.01 1.41
N ALA A 115 -5.86 -14.83 1.39
CA ALA A 115 -5.86 -16.12 0.72
C ALA A 115 -5.87 -15.94 -0.80
N VAL A 116 -6.58 -14.95 -1.34
CA VAL A 116 -6.54 -14.57 -2.76
C VAL A 116 -5.13 -14.12 -3.17
N ILE A 117 -4.47 -13.28 -2.38
CA ILE A 117 -3.09 -12.81 -2.62
C ILE A 117 -2.10 -14.00 -2.63
N ALA A 118 -2.21 -14.91 -1.67
CA ALA A 118 -1.35 -16.10 -1.57
C ALA A 118 -1.61 -17.09 -2.71
N ALA A 119 -2.88 -17.39 -3.01
CA ALA A 119 -3.29 -18.27 -4.10
C ALA A 119 -2.79 -17.73 -5.45
N ALA A 120 -3.02 -16.45 -5.75
CA ALA A 120 -2.62 -15.85 -7.02
C ALA A 120 -1.11 -15.86 -7.18
N GLY A 121 -0.36 -15.41 -6.15
CA GLY A 121 1.11 -15.36 -6.19
C GLY A 121 1.79 -16.73 -6.22
N GLY A 122 1.11 -17.80 -5.81
CA GLY A 122 1.60 -19.18 -5.89
C GLY A 122 1.14 -19.96 -7.13
N TRP A 123 0.25 -19.40 -7.97
CA TRP A 123 -0.37 -20.12 -9.08
C TRP A 123 0.37 -19.97 -10.40
N THR A 124 0.48 -21.09 -11.11
CA THR A 124 0.92 -21.13 -12.51
C THR A 124 0.00 -21.98 -13.38
N SER A 125 -0.15 -21.56 -14.64
CA SER A 125 -0.78 -22.29 -15.73
C SER A 125 0.17 -23.39 -16.23
N SER A 126 -0.37 -24.47 -16.79
CA SER A 126 0.42 -25.48 -17.51
C SER A 126 1.18 -24.93 -18.72
N LYS A 127 0.81 -23.72 -19.19
CA LYS A 127 1.50 -22.96 -20.24
C LYS A 127 2.65 -22.07 -19.71
N GLY A 128 2.94 -22.08 -18.41
CA GLY A 128 3.93 -21.19 -17.79
C GLY A 128 3.45 -19.74 -17.59
N GLU A 129 2.14 -19.49 -17.70
CA GLU A 129 1.52 -18.22 -17.31
C GLU A 129 1.34 -18.17 -15.78
N GLY A 130 1.17 -16.98 -15.20
CA GLY A 130 0.97 -16.83 -13.75
C GLY A 130 0.60 -15.41 -13.34
N TRP A 131 0.47 -15.15 -12.03
CA TRP A 131 0.08 -13.84 -11.51
C TRP A 131 1.17 -13.19 -10.67
N ARG A 132 1.40 -11.90 -10.89
CA ARG A 132 2.16 -11.03 -10.00
C ARG A 132 1.23 -10.08 -9.27
N VAL A 133 1.24 -10.11 -7.94
CA VAL A 133 0.56 -9.09 -7.13
C VAL A 133 1.35 -7.79 -7.21
N LYS A 134 0.71 -6.71 -7.69
CA LYS A 134 1.27 -5.35 -7.69
C LYS A 134 0.92 -4.58 -6.42
N GLY A 135 -0.23 -4.84 -5.81
CA GLY A 135 -0.62 -4.27 -4.52
C GLY A 135 -2.01 -4.72 -4.07
N SER A 136 -2.36 -4.43 -2.81
CA SER A 136 -3.70 -4.65 -2.26
C SER A 136 -4.11 -3.50 -1.33
N SER A 137 -5.37 -3.08 -1.40
CA SER A 137 -5.93 -1.91 -0.71
C SER A 137 -7.35 -2.20 -0.22
N SER A 138 -7.69 -1.69 0.96
CA SER A 138 -9.02 -1.88 1.56
C SER A 138 -10.01 -0.73 1.31
N TRP A 139 -9.59 0.33 0.61
CA TRP A 139 -10.39 1.52 0.37
C TRP A 139 -10.70 1.74 -1.11
N ASP A 140 -9.71 1.59 -1.99
CA ASP A 140 -9.83 1.85 -3.42
C ASP A 140 -8.72 1.13 -4.23
N ALA A 141 -9.02 0.72 -5.46
CA ALA A 141 -8.06 0.30 -6.47
C ALA A 141 -7.09 1.42 -6.91
N ARG A 142 -7.51 2.70 -6.80
CA ARG A 142 -6.68 3.91 -7.02
C ARG A 142 -5.46 4.00 -6.11
N ALA A 143 -5.44 3.25 -5.01
CA ALA A 143 -4.39 3.26 -4.00
C ALA A 143 -3.03 2.70 -4.46
N MET A 144 -2.97 2.03 -5.62
CA MET A 144 -1.98 0.99 -5.87
C MET A 144 -0.78 1.43 -6.73
N ALA A 145 -0.93 2.49 -7.51
CA ALA A 145 0.12 3.19 -8.25
C ALA A 145 -0.34 4.61 -8.56
N ARG A 146 0.58 5.49 -9.01
CA ARG A 146 0.27 6.90 -9.32
C ARG A 146 -0.82 7.04 -10.40
N ASP A 147 -0.90 6.08 -11.32
CA ASP A 147 -1.78 6.11 -12.49
C ASP A 147 -2.76 4.90 -12.55
N SER A 148 -2.79 4.02 -11.53
CA SER A 148 -3.70 2.86 -11.54
C SER A 148 -5.14 3.25 -11.22
N GLY A 149 -6.10 2.78 -12.02
CA GLY A 149 -7.51 2.75 -11.64
C GLY A 149 -8.21 4.10 -11.43
N GLN A 150 -7.62 5.22 -11.87
CA GLN A 150 -8.21 6.57 -11.68
C GLN A 150 -9.54 6.78 -12.45
N ASP A 151 -9.85 5.91 -13.40
CA ASP A 151 -11.06 5.96 -14.23
C ASP A 151 -12.21 5.15 -13.62
N LEU A 152 -11.93 4.21 -12.70
CA LEU A 152 -12.89 3.25 -12.12
C LEU A 152 -14.11 3.89 -11.43
N PHE A 153 -14.01 5.17 -11.08
CA PHE A 153 -15.02 5.91 -10.31
C PHE A 153 -15.27 7.30 -10.92
N GLN A 154 -15.04 7.46 -12.22
CA GLN A 154 -15.53 8.62 -12.98
C GLN A 154 -16.75 8.15 -13.79
N PHE A 155 -17.90 8.74 -13.48
CA PHE A 155 -19.20 8.49 -14.10
C PHE A 155 -19.57 9.67 -15.01
#